data_AF-A0A3P7RW09-F1
#
_entry.id   AF-A0A3P7RW09-F1
#
_cell.length_a   1.000
_cell.length_b   1.000
_cell.length_c   1.000
_cell.angle_alpha   90.00
_cell.angle_beta   90.00
_cell.angle_gamma   90.00
#
_symmetry.space_group_name_H-M   'P 1'
#
loop_
_entity.id
_entity.type
_entity.pdbx_description
1 polymer ?
#
loop_
_entity_poly.entity_id
_entity_poly.type
_entity_poly.pdbx_seq_one_letter_code
_entity_poly.pdbx_strand_id
1 'polypeptide(L)'
;MFYFRKYGVQVSTVNCNKYDYKDANSADLVVSVGGDGTFLSAALRITDKYKPIIGINSNPDTSQGSLCLPRHWHTNIPLIVDRLMKGDFKRTYRQRIRLISSTPSSELKSLDDVTPLIFEPHTPHSRHSDETAQSKAPVQSPVHLLPFRSLNDVFVSACMTSRVSRYEVSIDDGEPMTQKSSGFLVSTGTGSSSWHRSLHQIDENLVARILSLASDNNLSMASSHFELAALIAERYNSSLLFPPDSQYMAFSVRELIANHVFKFGSPRGFARK
;
A
#
# COMPACT_ATOMS: atom_id res chain seq x y z
N MET A 1 -19.04 4.19 23.25
CA MET A 1 -18.85 3.43 24.51
C MET A 1 -20.17 3.03 25.17
N PHE A 2 -21.07 3.98 25.47
CA PHE A 2 -22.34 3.73 26.17
C PHE A 2 -23.15 2.54 25.60
N TYR A 3 -23.32 2.47 24.27
CA TYR A 3 -24.10 1.41 23.62
C TYR A 3 -23.52 0.01 23.82
N PHE A 4 -22.20 -0.16 23.79
CA PHE A 4 -21.56 -1.46 24.04
C PHE A 4 -21.73 -1.90 25.50
N ARG A 5 -21.60 -0.96 26.45
CA ARG A 5 -21.76 -1.25 27.89
C ARG A 5 -23.18 -1.71 28.24
N LYS A 6 -24.20 -1.26 27.51
CA LYS A 6 -25.59 -1.76 27.66
C LYS A 6 -25.72 -3.26 27.41
N TYR A 7 -24.84 -3.82 26.59
CA TYR A 7 -24.77 -5.26 26.30
C TYR A 7 -23.79 -6.00 27.22
N GLY A 8 -23.31 -5.37 28.31
CA GLY A 8 -22.34 -5.97 29.22
C GLY A 8 -20.92 -6.05 28.66
N VAL A 9 -20.65 -5.44 27.50
CA VAL A 9 -19.33 -5.47 26.86
C VAL A 9 -18.37 -4.53 27.59
N GLN A 10 -17.20 -5.05 27.92
CA GLN A 10 -16.09 -4.24 28.46
C GLN A 10 -15.50 -3.38 27.35
N VAL A 11 -15.31 -2.08 27.63
CA VAL A 11 -14.81 -1.12 26.63
C VAL A 11 -13.65 -0.34 27.22
N SER A 12 -12.48 -0.50 26.61
CA SER A 12 -11.33 0.38 26.77
C SER A 12 -11.22 1.33 25.58
N THR A 13 -10.63 2.51 25.80
CA THR A 13 -10.33 3.46 24.72
C THR A 13 -8.92 3.97 24.83
N VAL A 14 -8.27 4.02 23.69
CA VAL A 14 -6.87 4.42 23.58
C VAL A 14 -6.77 5.44 22.45
N ASN A 15 -5.95 6.48 22.65
CA ASN A 15 -5.63 7.41 21.57
C ASN A 15 -4.83 6.68 20.48
N CYS A 16 -5.08 6.96 19.20
CA CYS A 16 -4.43 6.25 18.09
C CYS A 16 -2.89 6.31 18.13
N ASN A 17 -2.32 7.39 18.67
CA ASN A 17 -0.86 7.56 18.80
C ASN A 17 -0.26 6.75 19.96
N LYS A 18 -1.11 6.20 20.85
CA LYS A 18 -0.71 5.37 22.00
C LYS A 18 -1.16 3.92 21.87
N TYR A 19 -1.95 3.61 20.83
CA TYR A 19 -2.46 2.27 20.58
C TYR A 19 -1.33 1.34 20.12
N ASP A 20 -1.19 0.20 20.79
CA ASP A 20 -0.12 -0.75 20.48
C ASP A 20 -0.58 -2.21 20.56
N TYR A 21 0.35 -3.15 20.32
CA TYR A 21 0.06 -4.59 20.27
C TYR A 21 -0.65 -5.11 21.52
N LYS A 22 -0.34 -4.59 22.73
CA LYS A 22 -1.01 -5.00 23.97
C LYS A 22 -2.51 -4.68 23.99
N ASP A 23 -2.89 -3.54 23.42
CA ASP A 23 -4.28 -3.09 23.35
C ASP A 23 -5.03 -3.93 22.30
N ALA A 24 -4.37 -4.18 21.16
CA ALA A 24 -4.89 -5.08 20.15
C ALA A 24 -5.12 -6.50 20.69
N ASN A 25 -4.16 -7.03 21.45
CA ASN A 25 -4.20 -8.40 21.95
C ASN A 25 -5.26 -8.61 23.03
N SER A 26 -5.50 -7.62 23.88
CA SER A 26 -6.46 -7.71 24.99
C SER A 26 -7.94 -7.58 24.59
N ALA A 27 -8.25 -7.19 23.35
CA ALA A 27 -9.63 -6.98 22.88
C ALA A 27 -10.10 -8.08 21.93
N ASP A 28 -11.38 -8.48 22.02
CA ASP A 28 -12.00 -9.42 21.06
C ASP A 28 -12.43 -8.73 19.75
N LEU A 29 -12.61 -7.42 19.77
CA LEU A 29 -13.00 -6.57 18.64
C LEU A 29 -12.27 -5.24 18.74
N VAL A 30 -11.70 -4.77 17.63
CA VAL A 30 -11.13 -3.43 17.52
C VAL A 30 -12.09 -2.51 16.76
N VAL A 31 -12.42 -1.35 17.33
CA VAL A 31 -13.22 -0.32 16.66
C VAL A 31 -12.34 0.91 16.47
N SER A 32 -11.93 1.19 15.23
CA SER A 32 -11.19 2.41 14.91
C SER A 32 -12.17 3.54 14.60
N VAL A 33 -12.05 4.67 15.29
CA VAL A 33 -12.87 5.86 15.06
C VAL A 33 -11.99 6.95 14.46
N GLY A 34 -12.20 7.29 13.19
CA GLY A 34 -11.30 8.14 12.41
C GLY A 34 -11.43 7.86 10.91
N GLY A 35 -10.45 8.30 10.11
CA GLY A 35 -10.38 7.96 8.69
C GLY A 35 -9.64 6.65 8.41
N ASP A 36 -9.32 6.41 7.14
CA ASP A 36 -8.57 5.23 6.70
C ASP A 36 -7.19 5.13 7.37
N GLY A 37 -6.51 6.26 7.61
CA GLY A 37 -5.23 6.26 8.33
C GLY A 37 -5.32 5.68 9.74
N THR A 38 -6.40 6.00 10.48
CA THR A 38 -6.65 5.43 11.81
C THR A 38 -6.92 3.93 11.73
N PHE A 39 -7.68 3.50 10.72
CA PHE A 39 -7.93 2.08 10.46
C PHE A 39 -6.63 1.32 10.16
N LEU A 40 -5.78 1.87 9.27
CA LEU A 40 -4.51 1.27 8.89
C LEU A 40 -3.56 1.15 10.09
N SER A 41 -3.43 2.20 10.89
CA SER A 41 -2.61 2.19 12.11
C SER A 41 -3.11 1.14 13.11
N ALA A 42 -4.43 1.00 13.28
CA ALA A 42 -5.00 -0.01 14.15
C ALA A 42 -4.76 -1.44 13.59
N ALA A 43 -5.06 -1.66 12.31
CA ALA A 43 -4.86 -2.94 11.64
C ALA A 43 -3.40 -3.41 11.70
N LEU A 44 -2.43 -2.48 11.67
CA LEU A 44 -1.00 -2.77 11.76
C LEU A 44 -0.66 -3.59 13.02
N ARG A 45 -1.32 -3.32 14.15
CA ARG A 45 -1.09 -3.98 15.46
C ARG A 45 -1.93 -5.24 15.70
N ILE A 46 -2.90 -5.53 14.84
CA ILE A 46 -3.69 -6.77 14.92
C ILE A 46 -2.91 -7.88 14.22
N THR A 47 -2.45 -8.89 14.98
CA THR A 47 -1.66 -10.02 14.43
C THR A 47 -2.46 -11.31 14.29
N ASP A 48 -3.53 -11.45 15.08
CA ASP A 48 -4.50 -12.54 15.00
C ASP A 48 -5.37 -12.42 13.75
N LYS A 49 -5.39 -13.49 12.93
CA LYS A 49 -6.16 -13.56 11.68
C LYS A 49 -7.68 -13.54 11.88
N TYR A 50 -8.18 -13.88 13.07
CA TYR A 50 -9.61 -13.96 13.34
C TYR A 50 -10.16 -12.75 14.08
N LYS A 51 -9.28 -11.85 14.55
CA LYS A 51 -9.68 -10.65 15.28
C LYS A 51 -10.31 -9.63 14.34
N PRO A 52 -11.61 -9.33 14.49
CA PRO A 52 -12.29 -8.34 13.66
C PRO A 52 -11.82 -6.92 13.99
N ILE A 53 -11.83 -6.08 12.96
CA ILE A 53 -11.71 -4.63 13.06
C ILE A 53 -12.87 -3.97 12.33
N ILE A 54 -13.41 -2.90 12.91
CA ILE A 54 -14.47 -2.08 12.30
C ILE A 54 -14.01 -0.62 12.30
N GLY A 55 -14.08 0.01 11.13
CA GLY A 55 -13.83 1.45 10.98
C GLY A 55 -15.12 2.26 11.06
N ILE A 56 -15.14 3.29 11.89
CA ILE A 56 -16.21 4.29 11.95
C ILE A 56 -15.60 5.62 11.51
N ASN A 57 -16.06 6.13 10.35
CA ASN A 57 -15.60 7.41 9.85
C ASN A 57 -16.11 8.55 10.73
N SER A 58 -15.21 9.25 11.41
CA SER A 58 -15.57 10.35 12.31
C SER A 58 -15.83 11.67 11.58
N ASN A 59 -15.44 11.81 10.32
CA ASN A 59 -15.66 13.01 9.52
C ASN A 59 -15.91 12.66 8.04
N PRO A 60 -17.07 12.06 7.71
CA PRO A 60 -17.36 11.61 6.36
C PRO A 60 -17.64 12.73 5.36
N ASP A 61 -17.76 13.98 5.81
CA ASP A 61 -17.95 15.13 4.93
C ASP A 61 -16.64 15.56 4.26
N THR A 62 -15.50 15.25 4.90
CA THR A 62 -14.16 15.61 4.42
C THR A 62 -13.28 14.40 4.09
N SER A 63 -13.74 13.18 4.41
CA SER A 63 -13.01 11.93 4.20
C SER A 63 -13.93 10.84 3.67
N GLN A 64 -13.52 10.17 2.58
CA GLN A 64 -14.28 9.05 2.00
C GLN A 64 -14.39 7.86 2.98
N GLY A 65 -13.26 7.49 3.60
CA GLY A 65 -13.20 6.36 4.53
C GLY A 65 -13.46 5.01 3.85
N SER A 66 -12.66 4.65 2.85
CA SER A 66 -12.86 3.43 2.03
C SER A 66 -12.72 2.12 2.82
N LEU A 67 -12.03 2.15 3.97
CA LEU A 67 -11.90 1.03 4.90
C LEU A 67 -12.92 1.08 6.04
N CYS A 68 -13.58 2.22 6.22
CA CYS A 68 -14.62 2.40 7.22
C CYS A 68 -15.98 1.92 6.73
N LEU A 69 -16.93 1.81 7.66
CA LEU A 69 -18.34 1.56 7.33
C LEU A 69 -18.88 2.66 6.39
N PRO A 70 -19.82 2.32 5.48
CA PRO A 70 -20.41 3.29 4.56
C PRO A 70 -20.93 4.55 5.26
N ARG A 71 -20.86 5.69 4.57
CA ARG A 71 -21.17 7.02 5.13
C ARG A 71 -22.46 7.08 5.95
N HIS A 72 -23.54 6.42 5.55
CA HIS A 72 -24.81 6.46 6.29
C HIS A 72 -24.76 5.83 7.70
N TRP A 73 -23.71 5.06 8.02
CA TRP A 73 -23.57 4.41 9.33
C TRP A 73 -22.97 5.31 10.41
N HIS A 74 -22.22 6.37 10.06
CA HIS A 74 -21.44 7.12 11.06
C HIS A 74 -22.27 7.75 12.19
N THR A 75 -23.53 8.11 11.93
CA THR A 75 -24.46 8.63 12.94
C THR A 75 -25.27 7.54 13.65
N ASN A 76 -25.33 6.33 13.09
CA ASN A 76 -26.20 5.25 13.57
C ASN A 76 -25.47 4.24 14.47
N ILE A 77 -24.67 4.75 15.40
CA ILE A 77 -23.90 3.96 16.36
C ILE A 77 -24.76 2.94 17.15
N PRO A 78 -25.97 3.27 17.65
CA PRO A 78 -26.79 2.29 18.37
C PRO A 78 -27.10 1.06 17.51
N LEU A 79 -27.49 1.26 16.25
CA LEU A 79 -27.83 0.17 15.33
C LEU A 79 -26.60 -0.66 14.95
N ILE A 80 -25.43 -0.03 14.76
CA ILE A 80 -24.18 -0.76 14.53
C ILE A 80 -23.94 -1.73 15.69
N VAL A 81 -23.98 -1.23 16.93
CA VAL A 81 -23.72 -2.06 18.11
C VAL A 81 -24.76 -3.17 18.25
N ASP A 82 -26.04 -2.87 18.07
CA ASP A 82 -27.12 -3.85 18.10
C ASP A 82 -26.90 -4.99 17.11
N ARG A 83 -26.58 -4.66 15.85
CA ARG A 83 -26.28 -5.64 14.79
C ARG A 83 -25.05 -6.48 15.13
N LEU A 84 -24.00 -5.86 15.66
CA LEU A 84 -22.79 -6.59 16.09
C LEU A 84 -23.10 -7.61 17.18
N MET A 85 -23.86 -7.21 18.20
CA MET A 85 -24.21 -8.11 19.32
C MET A 85 -25.13 -9.24 18.88
N LYS A 86 -25.99 -9.01 17.88
CA LYS A 86 -26.87 -10.03 17.29
C LYS A 86 -26.17 -10.94 16.26
N GLY A 87 -24.90 -10.69 15.93
CA GLY A 87 -24.21 -11.42 14.87
C GLY A 87 -24.64 -11.04 13.45
N ASP A 88 -25.40 -9.95 13.28
CA ASP A 88 -25.96 -9.50 12.01
C ASP A 88 -24.96 -8.62 11.24
N PHE A 89 -23.85 -9.23 10.83
CA PHE A 89 -22.81 -8.59 10.05
C PHE A 89 -22.14 -9.58 9.09
N LYS A 90 -21.53 -9.05 8.03
CA LYS A 90 -20.67 -9.83 7.13
C LYS A 90 -19.21 -9.52 7.42
N ARG A 91 -18.36 -10.54 7.28
CA ARG A 91 -16.90 -10.40 7.40
C ARG A 91 -16.30 -10.29 6.01
N THR A 92 -15.32 -9.40 5.87
CA THR A 92 -14.46 -9.31 4.70
C THR A 92 -13.04 -9.62 5.13
N TYR A 93 -12.45 -10.67 4.56
CA TYR A 93 -11.05 -10.99 4.78
C TYR A 93 -10.18 -10.12 3.88
N ARG A 94 -9.02 -9.70 4.39
CA ARG A 94 -8.06 -8.89 3.66
C ARG A 94 -6.68 -9.52 3.79
N GLN A 95 -6.02 -9.76 2.67
CA GLN A 95 -4.63 -10.19 2.67
C GLN A 95 -3.72 -9.06 3.13
N ARG A 96 -2.60 -9.43 3.75
CA ARG A 96 -1.58 -8.51 4.25
C ARG A 96 -0.20 -8.99 3.82
N ILE A 97 0.68 -8.04 3.51
CA ILE A 97 2.06 -8.33 3.12
C ILE A 97 2.87 -8.68 4.36
N ARG A 98 3.44 -9.88 4.41
CA ARG A 98 4.39 -10.29 5.43
C ARG A 98 5.79 -9.90 4.98
N LEU A 99 6.51 -9.20 5.84
CA LEU A 99 7.85 -8.69 5.53
C LEU A 99 8.92 -9.52 6.24
N ILE A 100 9.98 -9.77 5.48
CA ILE A 100 11.16 -10.48 5.90
C ILE A 100 12.36 -9.62 5.52
N SER A 101 13.33 -9.51 6.41
CA SER A 101 14.47 -8.61 6.28
C SER A 101 15.76 -9.33 6.69
N SER A 102 16.85 -9.13 5.96
CA SER A 102 18.18 -9.55 6.42
C SER A 102 18.76 -8.62 7.49
N THR A 103 18.16 -7.44 7.69
CA THR A 103 18.48 -6.51 8.76
C THR A 103 17.58 -6.79 9.97
N PRO A 104 18.13 -6.94 11.18
CA PRO A 104 17.35 -7.19 12.38
C PRO A 104 16.47 -5.99 12.75
N SER A 105 15.30 -6.26 13.35
CA SER A 105 14.32 -5.22 13.72
C SER A 105 14.88 -4.14 14.64
N SER A 106 15.91 -4.43 15.45
CA SER A 106 16.58 -3.48 16.33
C SER A 106 17.40 -2.42 15.60
N GLU A 107 17.77 -2.67 14.34
CA GLU A 107 18.53 -1.75 13.50
C GLU A 107 17.64 -0.95 12.54
N LEU A 108 16.36 -1.33 12.41
CA LEU A 108 15.39 -0.58 11.63
C LEU A 108 15.03 0.72 12.34
N LYS A 109 15.11 1.84 11.62
CA LYS A 109 14.73 3.16 12.13
C LYS A 109 13.39 3.57 11.55
N SER A 110 12.57 4.26 12.36
CA SER A 110 11.39 4.93 11.83
C SER A 110 11.84 5.97 10.81
N LEU A 111 11.09 6.11 9.71
CA LEU A 111 11.39 7.14 8.71
C LEU A 111 11.31 8.55 9.30
N ASP A 112 10.43 8.75 10.28
CA ASP A 112 10.28 10.03 11.01
C ASP A 112 11.56 10.42 11.79
N ASP A 113 12.39 9.43 12.13
CA ASP A 113 13.66 9.63 12.85
C ASP A 113 14.87 9.77 11.90
N VAL A 114 14.65 9.64 10.58
CA VAL A 114 15.72 9.73 9.57
C VAL A 114 15.88 11.18 9.12
N THR A 115 16.92 11.85 9.60
CA THR A 115 17.40 13.10 9.01
C THR A 115 18.25 12.76 7.78
N PRO A 116 17.84 13.15 6.56
CA PRO A 116 18.64 12.90 5.37
C PRO A 116 19.93 13.70 5.45
N LEU A 117 21.09 13.07 5.27
CA LEU A 117 22.36 13.79 5.16
C LEU A 117 22.39 14.50 3.79
N ILE A 118 22.02 15.79 3.78
CA ILE A 118 21.90 16.59 2.55
C ILE A 118 23.30 16.97 2.00
N PHE A 119 24.35 16.94 2.82
CA PHE A 119 25.73 17.22 2.43
C PHE A 119 26.70 16.34 3.21
N GLU A 120 27.36 15.40 2.52
CA GLU A 120 28.72 15.03 2.92
C GLU A 120 29.67 16.03 2.25
N PRO A 121 30.46 16.81 3.03
CA PRO A 121 31.54 17.61 2.45
C PRO A 121 32.51 16.63 1.78
N HIS A 122 32.75 16.84 0.49
CA HIS A 122 33.69 16.12 -0.36
C HIS A 122 34.77 15.34 0.40
N THR A 123 34.50 14.07 0.72
CA THR A 123 35.57 13.08 0.73
C THR A 123 35.93 12.87 -0.74
N PRO A 124 37.21 13.07 -1.13
CA PRO A 124 37.61 12.88 -2.52
C PRO A 124 37.21 11.47 -2.91
N HIS A 125 36.53 11.35 -4.05
CA HIS A 125 35.98 10.12 -4.58
C HIS A 125 36.93 8.93 -4.39
N SER A 126 36.74 8.18 -3.30
CA SER A 126 36.90 6.75 -3.40
C SER A 126 35.74 6.32 -4.29
N ARG A 127 36.01 6.23 -5.58
CA ARG A 127 35.34 5.26 -6.42
C ARG A 127 35.71 3.90 -5.82
N HIS A 128 35.05 3.51 -4.73
CA HIS A 128 34.78 2.10 -4.54
C HIS A 128 33.78 1.76 -5.64
N SER A 129 34.34 1.43 -6.80
CA SER A 129 33.78 0.38 -7.60
C SER A 129 33.53 -0.79 -6.66
N ASP A 130 32.28 -0.97 -6.25
CA ASP A 130 31.72 -2.26 -5.82
C ASP A 130 31.71 -3.26 -7.01
N GLU A 131 32.76 -3.25 -7.83
CA GLU A 131 33.00 -4.19 -8.94
C GLU A 131 34.08 -5.22 -8.59
N THR A 132 34.59 -5.23 -7.35
CA THR A 132 35.48 -6.30 -6.85
C THR A 132 35.03 -6.84 -5.50
N ALA A 133 33.74 -7.12 -5.35
CA ALA A 133 33.30 -8.14 -4.41
C ALA A 133 33.59 -9.51 -5.04
N GLN A 134 34.79 -10.04 -4.75
CA GLN A 134 35.10 -11.46 -4.98
C GLN A 134 33.93 -12.30 -4.46
N SER A 135 33.48 -13.26 -5.29
CA SER A 135 32.43 -14.21 -4.97
C SER A 135 32.80 -15.05 -3.75
N LYS A 136 32.56 -14.52 -2.56
CA LYS A 136 32.41 -15.35 -1.37
C LYS A 136 31.10 -16.10 -1.53
N ALA A 137 31.15 -17.42 -1.33
CA ALA A 137 29.97 -18.26 -1.30
C ALA A 137 28.88 -17.59 -0.44
N PRO A 138 27.59 -17.69 -0.81
CA PRO A 138 26.52 -16.97 -0.14
C PRO A 138 26.47 -17.43 1.32
N VAL A 139 27.05 -16.63 2.21
CA VAL A 139 26.71 -16.69 3.62
C VAL A 139 25.25 -16.28 3.66
N GLN A 140 24.35 -17.22 3.94
CA GLN A 140 22.95 -16.90 4.14
C GLN A 140 22.88 -15.92 5.31
N SER A 141 22.75 -14.64 4.99
CA SER A 141 22.50 -13.61 5.99
C SER A 141 21.26 -14.03 6.80
N PRO A 142 21.29 -13.90 8.13
CA PRO A 142 20.16 -14.28 8.96
C PRO A 142 18.91 -13.52 8.49
N VAL A 143 17.81 -14.25 8.42
CA VAL A 143 16.54 -13.78 7.89
C VAL A 143 15.60 -13.49 9.06
N HIS A 144 15.18 -12.24 9.21
CA HIS A 144 14.36 -11.76 10.31
C HIS A 144 12.92 -11.46 9.85
N LEU A 145 11.97 -12.10 10.52
CA LEU A 145 10.55 -11.85 10.30
C LEU A 145 10.14 -10.56 11.00
N LEU A 146 9.67 -9.56 10.24
CA LEU A 146 9.23 -8.30 10.84
C LEU A 146 7.92 -8.49 11.62
N PRO A 147 7.73 -7.81 12.77
CA PRO A 147 6.58 -8.07 13.65
C PRO A 147 5.26 -7.59 13.04
N PHE A 148 5.31 -6.61 12.14
CA PHE A 148 4.15 -6.04 11.47
C PHE A 148 3.85 -6.71 10.13
N ARG A 149 2.69 -6.39 9.56
CA ARG A 149 2.26 -6.78 8.21
C ARG A 149 1.61 -5.58 7.53
N SER A 150 1.90 -5.29 6.26
CA SER A 150 1.24 -4.16 5.60
C SER A 150 -0.16 -4.56 5.14
N LEU A 151 -1.16 -3.70 5.35
CA LEU A 151 -2.52 -3.93 4.84
C LEU A 151 -2.67 -3.47 3.39
N ASN A 152 -2.10 -2.32 3.03
CA ASN A 152 -2.21 -1.77 1.69
C ASN A 152 -0.96 -2.10 0.88
N ASP A 153 0.13 -1.40 1.19
CA ASP A 153 1.28 -1.32 0.30
C ASP A 153 2.60 -1.44 1.07
N VAL A 154 3.64 -1.90 0.38
CA VAL A 154 5.04 -1.80 0.79
C VAL A 154 5.76 -1.05 -0.30
N PHE A 155 6.41 0.05 0.06
CA PHE A 155 7.20 0.84 -0.86
C PHE A 155 8.67 0.79 -0.45
N VAL A 156 9.53 0.48 -1.41
CA VAL A 156 10.99 0.39 -1.24
C VAL A 156 11.63 1.45 -2.12
N SER A 157 12.37 2.36 -1.51
CA SER A 157 13.14 3.38 -2.21
C SER A 157 14.34 3.83 -1.40
N ALA A 158 15.23 4.60 -2.03
CA ALA A 158 16.12 5.50 -1.32
C ALA A 158 15.28 6.45 -0.44
N CYS A 159 15.78 6.76 0.75
CA CYS A 159 15.12 7.71 1.67
C CYS A 159 15.26 9.17 1.24
N MET A 160 16.20 9.48 0.34
CA MET A 160 16.46 10.82 -0.16
C MET A 160 15.79 11.06 -1.51
N THR A 161 15.07 12.17 -1.65
CA THR A 161 14.33 12.54 -2.87
C THR A 161 15.24 12.81 -4.08
N SER A 162 16.49 13.23 -3.86
CA SER A 162 17.48 13.47 -4.92
C SER A 162 18.17 12.20 -5.43
N ARG A 163 17.92 11.05 -4.80
CA ARG A 163 18.58 9.78 -5.12
C ARG A 163 17.62 8.80 -5.77
N VAL A 164 18.08 8.24 -6.87
CA VAL A 164 17.50 7.06 -7.49
C VAL A 164 17.81 5.81 -6.67
N SER A 165 16.84 4.90 -6.62
CA SER A 165 16.98 3.61 -5.98
C SER A 165 17.61 2.62 -6.95
N ARG A 166 18.66 1.93 -6.53
CA ARG A 166 19.23 0.77 -7.25
C ARG A 166 18.99 -0.47 -6.39
N TYR A 167 18.40 -1.50 -6.99
CA TYR A 167 18.04 -2.73 -6.29
C TYR A 167 17.95 -3.88 -7.29
N GLU A 168 17.97 -5.11 -6.78
CA GLU A 168 17.62 -6.30 -7.54
C GLU A 168 16.25 -6.78 -7.10
N VAL A 169 15.42 -7.18 -8.06
CA VAL A 169 14.10 -7.73 -7.77
C VAL A 169 13.98 -9.11 -8.38
N SER A 170 13.52 -10.06 -7.57
CA SER A 170 13.08 -11.38 -8.01
C SER A 170 11.58 -11.48 -7.74
N ILE A 171 10.85 -12.03 -8.70
CA ILE A 171 9.39 -12.17 -8.65
C ILE A 171 9.07 -13.65 -8.80
N ASP A 172 8.31 -14.20 -7.86
CA ASP A 172 7.92 -15.62 -7.82
C ASP A 172 9.10 -16.62 -7.84
N ASP A 173 10.26 -16.24 -7.30
CA ASP A 173 11.56 -16.96 -7.37
C ASP A 173 12.16 -17.02 -8.80
N GLY A 174 11.74 -16.11 -9.67
CA GLY A 174 12.39 -15.91 -10.97
C GLY A 174 13.80 -15.32 -10.85
N GLU A 175 14.51 -15.29 -11.97
CA GLU A 175 15.85 -14.70 -12.05
C GLU A 175 15.87 -13.24 -11.54
N PRO A 176 16.78 -12.88 -10.62
CA PRO A 176 16.92 -11.51 -10.16
C PRO A 176 17.21 -10.55 -11.31
N MET A 177 16.50 -9.42 -11.31
CA MET A 177 16.65 -8.37 -12.31
C MET A 177 17.18 -7.10 -11.64
N THR A 178 18.32 -6.60 -12.09
CA THR A 178 18.86 -5.32 -11.63
C THR A 178 17.99 -4.18 -12.15
N GLN A 179 17.65 -3.26 -11.24
CA GLN A 179 16.72 -2.19 -11.52
C GLN A 179 17.19 -0.84 -10.95
N LYS A 180 16.88 0.22 -11.69
CA LYS A 180 17.12 1.62 -11.29
C LYS A 180 15.87 2.47 -11.53
N SER A 181 15.33 3.09 -10.48
CA SER A 181 14.08 3.85 -10.55
C SER A 181 13.85 4.73 -9.31
N SER A 182 12.71 5.41 -9.24
CA SER A 182 12.29 6.16 -8.05
C SER A 182 11.79 5.26 -6.91
N GLY A 183 11.55 3.98 -7.17
CA GLY A 183 11.23 2.99 -6.13
C GLY A 183 10.42 1.80 -6.65
N PHE A 184 10.10 0.89 -5.76
CA PHE A 184 9.33 -0.31 -6.02
C PHE A 184 8.13 -0.38 -5.07
N LEU A 185 6.94 -0.53 -5.62
CA LEU A 185 5.68 -0.64 -4.88
C LEU A 185 5.16 -2.08 -4.98
N VAL A 186 4.75 -2.65 -3.86
CA VAL A 186 3.99 -3.89 -3.78
C VAL A 186 2.68 -3.61 -3.06
N SER A 187 1.57 -4.02 -3.64
CA SER A 187 0.21 -3.67 -3.18
C SER A 187 -0.65 -4.91 -3.02
N THR A 188 -1.43 -4.97 -1.95
CA THR A 188 -2.51 -5.95 -1.78
C THR A 188 -3.77 -5.51 -2.54
N GLY A 189 -4.78 -6.37 -2.59
CA GLY A 189 -6.09 -5.97 -3.14
C GLY A 189 -6.75 -4.84 -2.35
N THR A 190 -6.44 -4.70 -1.06
CA THR A 190 -6.88 -3.52 -0.29
C THR A 190 -6.11 -2.26 -0.71
N GLY A 191 -4.80 -2.38 -0.97
CA GLY A 191 -3.98 -1.30 -1.52
C GLY A 191 -4.33 -0.91 -2.96
N SER A 192 -5.03 -1.78 -3.70
CA SER A 192 -5.43 -1.55 -5.09
C SER A 192 -6.24 -0.26 -5.29
N SER A 193 -7.06 0.12 -4.30
CA SER A 193 -7.84 1.36 -4.31
C SER A 193 -7.10 2.58 -3.72
N SER A 194 -5.84 2.41 -3.33
CA SER A 194 -5.01 3.43 -2.67
C SER A 194 -3.85 3.83 -3.59
N TRP A 195 -2.60 3.73 -3.15
CA TRP A 195 -1.45 4.20 -3.91
C TRP A 195 -1.30 3.46 -5.25
N HIS A 196 -1.63 2.17 -5.32
CA HIS A 196 -1.66 1.44 -6.58
C HIS A 196 -2.50 2.15 -7.64
N ARG A 197 -3.75 2.51 -7.31
CA ARG A 197 -4.64 3.25 -8.21
C ARG A 197 -4.04 4.60 -8.59
N SER A 198 -3.61 5.39 -7.60
CA SER A 198 -3.03 6.72 -7.87
C SER A 198 -1.81 6.68 -8.78
N LEU A 199 -0.99 5.63 -8.65
CA LEU A 199 0.21 5.44 -9.47
C LEU A 199 -0.11 5.04 -10.92
N HIS A 200 -1.26 4.40 -11.16
CA HIS A 200 -1.57 3.78 -12.45
C HIS A 200 -2.71 4.43 -13.21
N GLN A 201 -3.56 5.21 -12.52
CA GLN A 201 -4.74 5.78 -13.12
C GLN A 201 -4.38 6.71 -14.29
N ILE A 202 -5.22 6.67 -15.32
CA ILE A 202 -5.11 7.54 -16.48
C ILE A 202 -6.22 8.56 -16.46
N ASP A 203 -5.87 9.77 -16.91
CA ASP A 203 -6.80 10.87 -17.09
C ASP A 203 -7.50 10.76 -18.46
N GLU A 204 -8.77 11.15 -18.52
CA GLU A 204 -9.55 11.12 -19.77
C GLU A 204 -8.95 12.02 -20.86
N ASN A 205 -8.33 13.15 -20.52
CA ASN A 205 -7.71 14.02 -21.50
C ASN A 205 -6.42 13.41 -22.07
N LEU A 206 -5.68 12.66 -21.25
CA LEU A 206 -4.54 11.88 -21.75
C LEU A 206 -4.99 10.86 -22.79
N VAL A 207 -6.09 10.15 -22.52
CA VAL A 207 -6.66 9.19 -23.49
C VAL A 207 -7.14 9.89 -24.74
N ALA A 208 -7.88 11.00 -24.62
CA ALA A 208 -8.36 11.78 -25.76
C ALA A 208 -7.20 12.27 -26.64
N ARG A 209 -6.09 12.71 -26.02
CA ARG A 209 -4.88 13.11 -26.73
C ARG A 209 -4.25 11.95 -27.51
N ILE A 210 -4.18 10.76 -26.91
CA ILE A 210 -3.66 9.56 -27.60
C ILE A 210 -4.55 9.21 -28.80
N LEU A 211 -5.88 9.24 -28.64
CA LEU A 211 -6.83 8.98 -29.73
C LEU A 211 -6.70 10.01 -30.86
N SER A 212 -6.51 11.29 -30.53
CA SER A 212 -6.28 12.35 -31.52
C SER A 212 -5.00 12.13 -32.33
N LEU A 213 -3.92 11.70 -31.67
CA LEU A 213 -2.66 11.39 -32.35
C LEU A 213 -2.77 10.15 -33.24
N ALA A 214 -3.54 9.15 -32.83
CA ALA A 214 -3.76 7.92 -33.59
C ALA A 214 -4.68 8.11 -34.81
N SER A 215 -5.47 9.19 -34.85
CA SER A 215 -6.45 9.48 -35.90
C SER A 215 -5.99 10.57 -36.89
N ASP A 216 -4.68 10.87 -36.93
CA ASP A 216 -4.06 11.91 -37.76
C ASP A 216 -4.75 13.29 -37.66
N ASN A 217 -5.30 13.62 -36.48
CA ASN A 217 -6.05 14.86 -36.22
C ASN A 217 -7.29 15.08 -37.12
N ASN A 218 -8.00 14.02 -37.53
CA ASN A 218 -9.29 14.17 -38.20
C ASN A 218 -10.33 14.83 -37.26
N LEU A 219 -10.48 16.16 -37.40
CA LEU A 219 -11.32 17.03 -36.58
C LEU A 219 -12.82 16.64 -36.56
N SER A 220 -13.31 15.89 -37.56
CA SER A 220 -14.73 15.49 -37.63
C SER A 220 -15.13 14.48 -36.53
N MET A 221 -14.17 13.84 -35.86
CA MET A 221 -14.41 12.83 -34.81
C MET A 221 -14.12 13.34 -33.38
N ALA A 222 -13.78 14.63 -33.22
CA ALA A 222 -13.33 15.18 -31.94
C ALA A 222 -14.32 14.96 -30.78
N SER A 223 -15.62 15.19 -30.99
CA SER A 223 -16.65 14.96 -29.96
C SER A 223 -16.79 13.49 -29.57
N SER A 224 -16.68 12.57 -30.54
CA SER A 224 -16.72 11.12 -30.30
C SER A 224 -15.48 10.62 -29.55
N HIS A 225 -14.32 11.26 -29.75
CA HIS A 225 -13.10 10.91 -29.02
C HIS A 225 -13.18 11.24 -27.53
N PHE A 226 -13.86 12.32 -27.12
CA PHE A 226 -14.01 12.64 -25.70
C PHE A 226 -14.88 11.62 -24.97
N GLU A 227 -16.03 11.23 -25.54
CA GLU A 227 -16.89 10.20 -24.97
C GLU A 227 -16.17 8.84 -24.90
N LEU A 228 -15.49 8.46 -25.98
CA LEU A 228 -14.69 7.23 -26.01
C LEU A 228 -13.53 7.28 -25.00
N ALA A 229 -12.88 8.42 -24.83
CA ALA A 229 -11.78 8.60 -23.89
C ALA A 229 -12.24 8.45 -22.43
N ALA A 230 -13.38 9.05 -22.07
CA ALA A 230 -13.98 8.90 -20.75
C ALA A 230 -14.30 7.43 -20.45
N LEU A 231 -14.93 6.71 -21.40
CA LEU A 231 -15.24 5.29 -21.27
C LEU A 231 -13.98 4.42 -21.12
N ILE A 232 -12.93 4.69 -21.90
CA ILE A 232 -11.66 3.97 -21.81
C ILE A 232 -10.98 4.23 -20.46
N ALA A 233 -10.92 5.50 -20.03
CA ALA A 233 -10.32 5.87 -18.75
C ALA A 233 -11.07 5.23 -17.58
N GLU A 234 -12.40 5.26 -17.58
CA GLU A 234 -13.23 4.61 -16.56
C GLU A 234 -12.98 3.10 -16.52
N ARG A 235 -13.03 2.43 -17.67
CA ARG A 235 -12.83 0.98 -17.78
C ARG A 235 -11.43 0.57 -17.32
N TYR A 236 -10.40 1.29 -17.76
CA TYR A 236 -9.02 1.02 -17.37
C TYR A 236 -8.82 1.27 -15.87
N ASN A 237 -9.25 2.42 -15.35
CA ASN A 237 -9.09 2.76 -13.93
C ASN A 237 -9.85 1.81 -13.02
N SER A 238 -11.00 1.30 -13.45
CA SER A 238 -11.76 0.27 -12.73
C SER A 238 -11.04 -1.09 -12.72
N SER A 239 -10.29 -1.41 -13.78
CA SER A 239 -9.50 -2.64 -13.87
C SER A 239 -8.27 -2.68 -12.96
N LEU A 240 -7.86 -1.54 -12.40
CA LEU A 240 -6.77 -1.46 -11.42
C LEU A 240 -7.17 -2.03 -10.04
N LEU A 241 -8.48 -2.15 -9.78
CA LEU A 241 -8.99 -2.71 -8.54
C LEU A 241 -9.00 -4.23 -8.61
N PHE A 242 -8.50 -4.87 -7.56
CA PHE A 242 -8.57 -6.32 -7.42
C PHE A 242 -9.00 -6.72 -5.99
N PRO A 243 -9.58 -7.92 -5.80
CA PRO A 243 -10.25 -8.27 -4.55
C PRO A 243 -9.32 -8.21 -3.33
N PRO A 244 -9.79 -7.70 -2.17
CA PRO A 244 -8.95 -7.53 -0.99
C PRO A 244 -8.44 -8.85 -0.38
N ASP A 245 -9.10 -9.96 -0.67
CA ASP A 245 -8.74 -11.33 -0.29
C ASP A 245 -7.88 -12.06 -1.35
N SER A 246 -7.57 -11.39 -2.47
CA SER A 246 -6.72 -11.91 -3.54
C SER A 246 -5.38 -12.41 -3.02
N GLN A 247 -5.02 -13.65 -3.40
CA GLN A 247 -3.69 -14.22 -3.12
C GLN A 247 -2.57 -13.57 -3.94
N TYR A 248 -2.91 -12.75 -4.93
CA TYR A 248 -1.95 -12.00 -5.71
C TYR A 248 -1.64 -10.65 -5.06
N MET A 249 -0.39 -10.22 -5.19
CA MET A 249 0.03 -8.85 -4.93
C MET A 249 0.43 -8.18 -6.23
N ALA A 250 -0.02 -6.95 -6.46
CA ALA A 250 0.43 -6.16 -7.59
C ALA A 250 1.80 -5.58 -7.27
N PHE A 251 2.73 -5.63 -8.22
CA PHE A 251 4.02 -4.95 -8.11
C PHE A 251 4.15 -3.87 -9.19
N SER A 252 4.87 -2.80 -8.88
CA SER A 252 5.07 -1.67 -9.78
C SER A 252 6.41 -0.98 -9.53
N VAL A 253 7.20 -0.84 -10.59
CA VAL A 253 8.39 0.01 -10.64
C VAL A 253 7.94 1.44 -10.90
N ARG A 254 8.24 2.36 -9.98
CA ARG A 254 7.88 3.77 -10.10
C ARG A 254 8.93 4.51 -10.92
N GLU A 255 8.53 5.12 -12.05
CA GLU A 255 9.39 5.92 -12.93
C GLU A 255 10.64 5.11 -13.38
N LEU A 256 10.38 4.05 -14.15
CA LEU A 256 11.41 3.17 -14.71
C LEU A 256 12.45 3.97 -15.54
N ILE A 257 13.74 3.82 -15.19
CA ILE A 257 14.84 4.29 -16.01
C ILE A 257 15.26 3.14 -16.94
N ALA A 258 14.70 3.09 -18.14
CA ALA A 258 15.04 2.10 -19.15
C ALA A 258 16.21 2.58 -20.03
N ASN A 259 17.27 1.77 -20.15
CA ASN A 259 18.37 2.00 -21.08
C ASN A 259 19.02 0.66 -21.49
N HIS A 260 20.12 0.69 -22.25
CA HIS A 260 20.78 -0.53 -22.72
C HIS A 260 21.31 -1.44 -21.60
N VAL A 261 21.50 -0.90 -20.38
CA VAL A 261 21.98 -1.60 -19.18
C VAL A 261 20.81 -2.12 -18.33
N PHE A 262 19.71 -1.36 -18.22
CA PHE A 262 18.53 -1.70 -17.42
C PHE A 262 17.37 -2.13 -18.30
N LYS A 263 17.30 -3.44 -18.56
CA LYS A 263 16.20 -4.09 -19.31
C LYS A 263 15.22 -4.73 -18.32
N PHE A 264 14.37 -3.91 -17.70
CA PHE A 264 13.24 -4.44 -16.96
C PHE A 264 12.10 -4.71 -17.94
N GLY A 265 11.50 -5.90 -17.88
CA GLY A 265 10.44 -6.31 -18.81
C GLY A 265 9.17 -5.46 -18.65
N SER A 266 8.13 -6.02 -18.04
CA SER A 266 6.97 -5.21 -17.66
C SER A 266 7.26 -4.46 -16.36
N PRO A 267 7.18 -3.12 -16.29
CA PRO A 267 7.38 -2.35 -15.05
C PRO A 267 6.30 -2.58 -14.00
N ARG A 268 5.31 -3.43 -14.29
CA ARG A 268 4.19 -3.74 -13.41
C ARG A 268 3.65 -5.12 -13.70
N GLY A 269 3.04 -5.75 -12.70
CA GLY A 269 2.43 -7.06 -12.86
C GLY A 269 1.86 -7.57 -11.54
N PHE A 270 1.64 -8.88 -11.48
CA PHE A 270 1.19 -9.57 -10.28
C PHE A 270 2.19 -10.65 -9.89
N ALA A 271 2.36 -10.84 -8.58
CA ALA A 271 3.11 -11.93 -7.95
C ALA A 271 2.15 -12.79 -7.12
N ARG A 272 2.50 -14.06 -6.88
CA ARG A 272 1.66 -15.07 -6.20
C ARG A 272 2.12 -15.45 -4.79
N LYS A 273 3.36 -15.12 -4.41
CA LYS A 273 3.97 -15.54 -3.13
C LYS A 273 3.85 -14.52 -2.02
#